data_AF-A0A164AQD2-F1
#
_entry.id   AF-A0A164AQD2-F1
#
_cell.length_a   1.000
_cell.length_b   1.000
_cell.length_c   1.000
_cell.angle_alpha   90.00
_cell.angle_beta   90.00
_cell.angle_gamma   90.00
#
_symmetry.space_group_name_H-M   'P 1'
#
loop_
_entity.id
_entity.type
_entity.pdbx_description
1 polymer ?
#
loop_
_entity_poly.entity_id
_entity_poly.type
_entity_poly.pdbx_seq_one_letter_code
_entity_poly.pdbx_strand_id
1 'polypeptide(L)'
;MPGLEMPEWHSPPPEPLYTQRLGSSSKARQLASVPAIVAQMQRRFGNQATIRYLTGSQHTYTRPPVQCKINMSPMIIRLDDDFTERIAEYNKLAENAPLSTKINMLSALERACFHWFVHRQSDDLQEDPEAPEMRTLMDLLHDERQALVKQSVTGGRPTAEDSDLPIAGFEQMDKDSQRKVRKMWDKLIQGSGSIRIAEEEGHGDFKMKMLTEFSRILESHFGRELMERINESDKKIEISPFSIARDDGVTAAASPVGDNKEYAKLKKLSGQPRERDKYKEIKLDGLTKQERISALNDMRRERSDQLGVVLILQGRPEQYYAFGEGTDVKVTMPSDVKESSFYYGNRLVDTAGKELIAPAFSTLTHELGHAFHMQQGTKTDNAGELIEWIDDQDNLEAWSNMEEYMNIQGTENPFRSEYGLGERHGHENIPLLLMNKLQGRLLEAVRWLDGNTDLDSEYKQGMDSEITNLSAFVYANWTDEHKLKQAKQQVGNLPLLLKQMHAEALERQRLDRVASDEESIGIRRSAPIAIPGSDEREQDSFRPGGLVESNMDRYAEQFERQKQQHHLRAKYYNKLGI
;
A
#
# COMPACT_ATOMS: atom_id res chain seq x y z
N MET A 1 -7.51 -70.94 -6.41
CA MET A 1 -6.23 -70.63 -5.76
C MET A 1 -6.54 -69.76 -4.54
N PRO A 2 -6.37 -70.26 -3.32
CA PRO A 2 -6.63 -69.52 -2.09
C PRO A 2 -5.38 -68.76 -1.62
N GLY A 3 -5.60 -67.73 -0.79
CA GLY A 3 -4.62 -67.27 0.21
C GLY A 3 -3.86 -65.99 -0.13
N LEU A 4 -4.31 -64.87 0.46
CA LEU A 4 -3.45 -63.81 0.99
C LEU A 4 -4.29 -62.98 1.98
N GLU A 5 -4.16 -63.36 3.25
CA GLU A 5 -4.67 -62.61 4.41
C GLU A 5 -3.83 -61.35 4.60
N MET A 6 -4.48 -60.21 4.85
CA MET A 6 -3.80 -58.99 5.30
C MET A 6 -3.57 -59.06 6.82
N PRO A 7 -2.45 -58.53 7.33
CA PRO A 7 -2.22 -58.46 8.77
C PRO A 7 -3.01 -57.32 9.42
N GLU A 8 -3.72 -57.65 10.50
CA GLU A 8 -4.33 -56.69 11.42
C GLU A 8 -3.26 -55.82 12.09
N TRP A 9 -3.39 -54.50 11.96
CA TRP A 9 -2.62 -53.53 12.73
C TRP A 9 -3.33 -53.25 14.06
N HIS A 10 -2.76 -53.73 15.16
CA HIS A 10 -3.16 -53.30 16.51
C HIS A 10 -2.51 -51.95 16.86
N SER A 11 -3.32 -50.95 17.18
CA SER A 11 -2.84 -49.70 17.79
C SER A 11 -2.41 -49.95 19.24
N PRO A 12 -1.30 -49.35 19.72
CA PRO A 12 -0.93 -49.42 21.13
C PRO A 12 -1.90 -48.59 22.00
N PRO A 13 -2.10 -48.97 23.28
CA PRO A 13 -2.97 -48.24 24.19
C PRO A 13 -2.38 -46.89 24.59
N PRO A 14 -3.21 -45.88 24.93
CA PRO A 14 -2.74 -44.57 25.34
C PRO A 14 -2.10 -44.61 26.74
N GLU A 15 -1.00 -43.88 26.91
CA GLU A 15 -0.32 -43.67 28.19
C GLU A 15 -1.20 -42.91 29.21
N PRO A 16 -1.02 -43.17 30.52
CA PRO A 16 -1.82 -42.54 31.56
C PRO A 16 -1.39 -41.09 31.84
N LEU A 17 -2.37 -40.19 31.83
CA LEU A 17 -2.23 -38.78 32.22
C LEU A 17 -1.83 -38.65 33.69
N TYR A 18 -0.68 -38.00 33.92
CA TYR A 18 -0.23 -37.54 35.22
C TYR A 18 -1.21 -36.52 35.82
N THR A 19 -1.60 -36.76 37.06
CA THR A 19 -2.43 -35.88 37.89
C THR A 19 -1.62 -34.69 38.41
N GLN A 20 -1.91 -33.48 37.93
CA GLN A 20 -1.46 -32.24 38.58
C GLN A 20 -2.50 -31.73 39.59
N ARG A 21 -2.01 -31.44 40.79
CA ARG A 21 -2.75 -30.92 41.95
C ARG A 21 -3.37 -29.55 41.66
N LEU A 22 -4.66 -29.44 41.97
CA LEU A 22 -5.42 -28.19 42.11
C LEU A 22 -4.98 -27.42 43.36
N GLY A 23 -4.74 -26.12 43.19
CA GLY A 23 -4.60 -25.18 44.28
C GLY A 23 -4.50 -23.74 43.80
N SER A 24 -5.64 -23.07 43.59
CA SER A 24 -5.73 -21.62 43.86
C SER A 24 -7.19 -21.20 44.13
N SER A 25 -7.38 -20.47 45.22
CA SER A 25 -8.63 -20.13 45.89
C SER A 25 -9.39 -18.95 45.26
N SER A 26 -9.10 -18.59 44.01
CA SER A 26 -9.70 -17.40 43.37
C SER A 26 -11.05 -17.67 42.67
N LYS A 27 -11.24 -18.86 42.08
CA LYS A 27 -12.48 -19.20 41.35
C LYS A 27 -13.70 -19.35 42.26
N ALA A 28 -13.53 -19.80 43.50
CA ALA A 28 -14.63 -19.94 44.45
C ALA A 28 -15.19 -18.59 44.92
N ARG A 29 -14.37 -17.52 44.98
CA ARG A 29 -14.86 -16.16 45.29
C ARG A 29 -15.54 -15.48 44.11
N GLN A 30 -15.15 -15.79 42.87
CA GLN A 30 -15.80 -15.24 41.67
C GLN A 30 -17.18 -15.85 41.41
N LEU A 31 -17.39 -17.14 41.73
CA LEU A 31 -18.70 -17.78 41.54
C LEU A 31 -19.74 -17.36 42.60
N ALA A 32 -19.29 -16.91 43.78
CA ALA A 32 -20.19 -16.45 44.85
C ALA A 32 -20.78 -15.04 44.60
N SER A 33 -20.22 -14.23 43.71
CA SER A 33 -20.70 -12.86 43.42
C SER A 33 -21.63 -12.77 42.20
N VAL A 34 -21.70 -13.80 41.36
CA VAL A 34 -22.55 -13.83 40.16
C VAL A 34 -24.05 -13.63 40.47
N PRO A 35 -24.64 -14.29 41.50
CA PRO A 35 -26.05 -14.08 41.81
C PRO A 35 -26.37 -12.64 42.26
N ALA A 36 -25.43 -11.99 42.95
CA ALA A 36 -25.59 -10.61 43.40
C ALA A 36 -25.50 -9.61 42.23
N ILE A 37 -24.59 -9.85 41.27
CA ILE A 37 -24.44 -9.04 40.06
C ILE A 37 -25.68 -9.20 39.16
N VAL A 38 -26.17 -10.43 38.97
CA VAL A 38 -27.39 -10.71 38.18
C VAL A 38 -28.61 -10.08 38.84
N ALA A 39 -28.77 -10.17 40.17
CA ALA A 39 -29.86 -9.52 40.89
C ALA A 39 -29.79 -7.98 40.83
N GLN A 40 -28.59 -7.39 40.86
CA GLN A 40 -28.41 -5.94 40.73
C GLN A 40 -28.71 -5.46 39.31
N MET A 41 -28.32 -6.23 38.28
CA MET A 41 -28.69 -5.96 36.89
C MET A 41 -30.20 -6.07 36.70
N GLN A 42 -30.83 -7.14 37.18
CA GLN A 42 -32.28 -7.32 37.07
C GLN A 42 -33.07 -6.21 37.79
N ARG A 43 -32.61 -5.72 38.95
CA ARG A 43 -33.22 -4.54 39.60
C ARG A 43 -33.01 -3.26 38.79
N ARG A 44 -31.84 -3.06 38.19
CA ARG A 44 -31.57 -1.85 37.39
C ARG A 44 -32.41 -1.81 36.10
N PHE A 45 -32.48 -2.93 35.39
CA PHE A 45 -33.29 -3.06 34.17
C PHE A 45 -34.80 -3.10 34.48
N GLY A 46 -35.21 -3.81 35.53
CA GLY A 46 -36.60 -3.85 35.99
C GLY A 46 -37.11 -2.48 36.46
N ASN A 47 -36.29 -1.73 37.20
CA ASN A 47 -36.65 -0.38 37.63
C ASN A 47 -36.70 0.60 36.46
N GLN A 48 -35.79 0.49 35.47
CA GLN A 48 -35.86 1.33 34.27
C GLN A 48 -37.07 1.01 33.39
N ALA A 49 -37.45 -0.27 33.26
CA ALA A 49 -38.64 -0.67 32.53
C ALA A 49 -39.93 -0.21 33.25
N THR A 50 -39.96 -0.32 34.59
CA THR A 50 -41.11 0.11 35.41
C THR A 50 -41.24 1.64 35.42
N ILE A 51 -40.13 2.39 35.50
CA ILE A 51 -40.15 3.85 35.37
C ILE A 51 -40.64 4.26 33.98
N ARG A 52 -40.16 3.63 32.89
CA ARG A 52 -40.64 3.89 31.52
C ARG A 52 -42.14 3.62 31.34
N TYR A 53 -42.64 2.56 31.95
CA TYR A 53 -44.06 2.20 31.89
C TYR A 53 -44.92 3.18 32.70
N LEU A 54 -44.47 3.56 33.90
CA LEU A 54 -45.22 4.42 34.81
C LEU A 54 -45.21 5.91 34.42
N THR A 55 -44.17 6.40 33.75
CA THR A 55 -44.11 7.84 33.39
C THR A 55 -44.80 8.18 32.09
N GLY A 56 -45.22 7.20 31.27
CA GLY A 56 -45.86 7.44 29.96
C GLY A 56 -45.05 8.35 29.02
N SER A 57 -43.77 8.60 29.35
CA SER A 57 -42.99 9.65 28.75
C SER A 57 -42.36 9.11 27.48
N GLN A 58 -42.98 9.42 26.33
CA GLN A 58 -42.22 9.60 25.11
C GLN A 58 -41.20 10.70 25.39
N HIS A 59 -40.01 10.34 25.88
CA HIS A 59 -38.89 11.24 25.82
C HIS A 59 -38.64 11.47 24.34
N THR A 60 -39.06 12.62 23.83
CA THR A 60 -38.38 13.30 22.74
C THR A 60 -36.95 13.48 23.22
N TYR A 61 -36.11 12.47 22.99
CA TYR A 61 -34.67 12.60 23.11
C TYR A 61 -34.25 13.60 22.03
N THR A 62 -34.40 14.88 22.32
CA THR A 62 -33.59 15.93 21.72
C THR A 62 -32.18 15.68 22.23
N ARG A 63 -31.50 14.71 21.63
CA ARG A 63 -30.06 14.59 21.81
C ARG A 63 -29.47 15.94 21.39
N PRO A 64 -28.52 16.50 22.15
CA PRO A 64 -27.86 17.72 21.74
C PRO A 64 -27.32 17.50 20.31
N PRO A 65 -27.57 18.44 19.38
CA PRO A 65 -27.01 18.33 18.05
C PRO A 65 -25.50 18.14 18.17
N VAL A 66 -24.94 17.18 17.43
CA VAL A 66 -23.49 17.07 17.32
C VAL A 66 -23.03 18.35 16.64
N GLN A 67 -22.18 19.13 17.30
CA GLN A 67 -21.56 20.30 16.69
C GLN A 67 -20.49 19.84 15.72
N CYS A 68 -20.95 19.62 14.50
CA CYS A 68 -20.21 19.34 13.29
C CYS A 68 -19.63 20.68 12.78
N LYS A 69 -18.36 20.96 13.09
CA LYS A 69 -17.63 22.16 12.66
C LYS A 69 -16.19 21.79 12.34
N ILE A 70 -15.77 22.06 11.10
CA ILE A 70 -14.37 21.91 10.67
C ILE A 70 -13.59 23.10 11.21
N ASN A 71 -12.76 22.88 12.23
CA ASN A 71 -11.96 23.93 12.85
C ASN A 71 -10.69 24.23 12.05
N MET A 72 -10.74 25.29 11.25
CA MET A 72 -9.64 25.74 10.39
C MET A 72 -8.62 26.65 11.10
N SER A 73 -8.80 26.97 12.39
CA SER A 73 -7.97 27.95 13.10
C SER A 73 -6.44 27.80 12.90
N PRO A 74 -5.86 26.58 12.77
CA PRO A 74 -4.42 26.44 12.46
C PRO A 74 -4.05 26.51 10.95
N MET A 75 -5.00 26.51 10.02
CA MET A 75 -4.77 26.34 8.56
C MET A 75 -5.13 27.55 7.69
N ILE A 76 -5.92 28.51 8.21
CA ILE A 76 -6.52 29.62 7.43
C ILE A 76 -5.50 30.43 6.61
N ILE A 77 -4.22 30.42 6.99
CA ILE A 77 -3.18 31.26 6.36
C ILE A 77 -2.62 30.64 5.06
N ARG A 78 -2.87 29.35 4.77
CA ARG A 78 -2.11 28.61 3.73
C ARG A 78 -2.93 27.87 2.68
N LEU A 79 -4.25 27.76 2.85
CA LEU A 79 -5.10 27.11 1.84
C LEU A 79 -5.57 28.13 0.81
N ASP A 80 -5.85 27.64 -0.40
CA ASP A 80 -6.50 28.42 -1.47
C ASP A 80 -7.83 29.02 -0.96
N ASP A 81 -8.18 30.19 -1.51
CA ASP A 81 -9.41 30.91 -1.20
C ASP A 81 -10.65 30.03 -1.46
N ASP A 82 -10.62 29.15 -2.48
CA ASP A 82 -11.70 28.20 -2.79
C ASP A 82 -11.97 27.21 -1.63
N PHE A 83 -10.92 26.63 -1.03
CA PHE A 83 -11.11 25.73 0.12
C PHE A 83 -11.62 26.49 1.34
N THR A 84 -11.09 27.69 1.58
CA THR A 84 -11.51 28.54 2.70
C THR A 84 -12.99 28.91 2.57
N GLU A 85 -13.45 29.29 1.37
CA GLU A 85 -14.84 29.63 1.11
C GLU A 85 -15.77 28.41 1.27
N ARG A 86 -15.44 27.26 0.69
CA ARG A 86 -16.27 26.05 0.80
C ARG A 86 -16.36 25.53 2.23
N ILE A 87 -15.28 25.62 3.00
CA ILE A 87 -15.30 25.22 4.42
C ILE A 87 -16.11 26.23 5.25
N ALA A 88 -16.03 27.52 4.92
CA ALA A 88 -16.90 28.52 5.53
C ALA A 88 -18.38 28.28 5.17
N GLU A 89 -18.69 27.88 3.94
CA GLU A 89 -20.04 27.49 3.50
C GLU A 89 -20.54 26.28 4.29
N TYR A 90 -19.73 25.21 4.38
CA TYR A 90 -20.03 24.04 5.18
C TYR A 90 -20.28 24.39 6.65
N ASN A 91 -19.41 25.19 7.26
CA ASN A 91 -19.54 25.61 8.66
C ASN A 91 -20.72 26.57 8.91
N LYS A 92 -21.25 27.22 7.87
CA LYS A 92 -22.49 28.04 7.94
C LYS A 92 -23.75 27.18 7.89
N LEU A 93 -23.67 25.90 7.51
CA LEU A 93 -24.81 25.00 7.58
C LEU A 93 -25.36 25.01 9.01
N ALA A 94 -26.67 25.22 9.12
CA ALA A 94 -27.33 25.23 10.40
C ALA A 94 -27.14 23.87 11.09
N GLU A 95 -27.07 23.85 12.42
CA GLU A 95 -26.91 22.60 13.19
C GLU A 95 -28.01 21.57 12.84
N ASN A 96 -29.20 22.06 12.47
CA ASN A 96 -30.36 21.29 12.05
C ASN A 96 -30.49 21.06 10.53
N ALA A 97 -29.48 21.41 9.72
CA ALA A 97 -29.49 21.07 8.30
C ALA A 97 -29.64 19.55 8.11
N PRO A 98 -30.38 19.09 7.07
CA PRO A 98 -30.54 17.67 6.78
C PRO A 98 -29.19 16.95 6.68
N LEU A 99 -29.13 15.70 7.10
CA LEU A 99 -27.90 14.92 7.06
C LEU A 99 -27.41 14.76 5.61
N SER A 100 -28.35 14.58 4.66
CA SER A 100 -28.04 14.51 3.22
C SER A 100 -27.37 15.77 2.70
N THR A 101 -27.79 16.96 3.15
CA THR A 101 -27.13 18.23 2.78
C THR A 101 -25.69 18.29 3.30
N LYS A 102 -25.49 17.95 4.59
CA LYS A 102 -24.16 17.96 5.20
C LYS A 102 -23.21 16.97 4.52
N ILE A 103 -23.66 15.73 4.29
CA ILE A 103 -22.82 14.69 3.68
C ILE A 103 -22.49 15.00 2.22
N ASN A 104 -23.42 15.60 1.47
CA ASN A 104 -23.18 16.02 0.08
C ASN A 104 -22.11 17.11 -0.01
N MET A 105 -22.19 18.13 0.85
CA MET A 105 -21.17 19.19 0.89
C MET A 105 -19.82 18.66 1.37
N LEU A 106 -19.80 17.76 2.36
CA LEU A 106 -18.58 17.13 2.84
C LEU A 106 -17.90 16.27 1.75
N SER A 107 -18.67 15.46 1.01
CA SER A 107 -18.14 14.69 -0.13
C SER A 107 -17.58 15.58 -1.24
N ALA A 108 -18.23 16.73 -1.52
CA ALA A 108 -17.71 17.70 -2.48
C ALA A 108 -16.36 18.32 -2.04
N LEU A 109 -16.20 18.61 -0.75
CA LEU A 109 -14.93 19.06 -0.16
C LEU A 109 -13.84 17.99 -0.25
N GLU A 110 -14.15 16.75 0.12
CA GLU A 110 -13.21 15.62 0.03
C GLU A 110 -12.72 15.40 -1.41
N ARG A 111 -13.63 15.39 -2.39
CA ARG A 111 -13.28 15.28 -3.82
C ARG A 111 -12.42 16.43 -4.29
N ALA A 112 -12.68 17.66 -3.84
CA ALA A 112 -11.82 18.81 -4.13
C ALA A 112 -10.40 18.60 -3.59
N CYS A 113 -10.24 18.08 -2.37
CA CYS A 113 -8.93 17.72 -1.83
C CYS A 113 -8.23 16.66 -2.71
N PHE A 114 -8.96 15.61 -3.15
CA PHE A 114 -8.39 14.57 -4.00
C PHE A 114 -7.90 15.12 -5.34
N HIS A 115 -8.72 15.96 -5.99
CA HIS A 115 -8.34 16.63 -7.22
C HIS A 115 -7.11 17.54 -7.04
N TRP A 116 -6.99 18.22 -5.90
CA TRP A 116 -5.80 19.02 -5.60
C TRP A 116 -4.53 18.17 -5.62
N PHE A 117 -4.53 17.00 -4.97
CA PHE A 117 -3.37 16.09 -4.98
C PHE A 117 -3.03 15.59 -6.39
N VAL A 118 -4.05 15.21 -7.17
CA VAL A 118 -3.86 14.75 -8.56
C VAL A 118 -3.28 15.86 -9.42
N HIS A 119 -3.77 17.09 -9.32
CA HIS A 119 -3.25 18.23 -10.08
C HIS A 119 -1.86 18.66 -9.63
N ARG A 120 -1.52 18.45 -8.36
CA ARG A 120 -0.23 18.85 -7.82
C ARG A 120 0.94 18.09 -8.44
N GLN A 121 0.73 16.83 -8.86
CA GLN A 121 1.73 16.01 -9.57
C GLN A 121 3.10 15.99 -8.85
N SER A 122 3.07 15.97 -7.51
CA SER A 122 4.28 16.01 -6.69
C SER A 122 4.98 14.67 -6.72
N ASP A 123 6.31 14.69 -6.82
CA ASP A 123 7.07 13.46 -6.73
C ASP A 123 7.20 12.97 -5.26
N ASP A 124 7.02 13.82 -4.25
CA ASP A 124 6.99 13.43 -2.83
C ASP A 124 6.16 14.44 -2.04
N LEU A 125 4.97 14.03 -1.62
CA LEU A 125 4.04 14.88 -0.89
C LEU A 125 4.54 15.23 0.51
N GLN A 126 5.62 14.61 1.01
CA GLN A 126 6.26 15.03 2.25
C GLN A 126 7.16 16.26 2.06
N GLU A 127 7.73 16.43 0.86
CA GLU A 127 8.59 17.58 0.52
C GLU A 127 7.80 18.77 -0.04
N ASP A 128 6.57 18.52 -0.47
CA ASP A 128 5.68 19.56 -0.95
C ASP A 128 5.26 20.50 0.19
N PRO A 129 5.49 21.82 0.09
CA PRO A 129 5.24 22.74 1.20
C PRO A 129 3.76 22.90 1.57
N GLU A 130 2.82 22.52 0.70
CA GLU A 130 1.37 22.69 0.94
C GLU A 130 0.64 21.36 1.24
N ALA A 131 1.27 20.23 0.90
CA ALA A 131 0.63 18.92 1.06
C ALA A 131 0.40 18.51 2.53
N PRO A 132 1.26 18.82 3.52
CA PRO A 132 0.99 18.51 4.93
C PRO A 132 -0.31 19.15 5.45
N GLU A 133 -0.57 20.41 5.10
CA GLU A 133 -1.79 21.12 5.44
C GLU A 133 -3.01 20.48 4.77
N MET A 134 -2.92 20.17 3.48
CA MET A 134 -4.00 19.50 2.75
C MET A 134 -4.30 18.09 3.31
N ARG A 135 -3.25 17.34 3.67
CA ARG A 135 -3.38 16.03 4.35
C ARG A 135 -4.05 16.16 5.71
N THR A 136 -3.72 17.20 6.47
CA THR A 136 -4.37 17.45 7.76
C THR A 136 -5.83 17.87 7.56
N LEU A 137 -6.17 18.58 6.48
CA LEU A 137 -7.56 18.87 6.13
C LEU A 137 -8.33 17.57 5.83
N MET A 138 -7.73 16.59 5.12
CA MET A 138 -8.35 15.28 4.93
C MET A 138 -8.70 14.57 6.24
N ASP A 139 -7.83 14.64 7.26
CA ASP A 139 -8.14 14.10 8.59
C ASP A 139 -9.36 14.79 9.20
N LEU A 140 -9.43 16.12 9.13
CA LEU A 140 -10.57 16.87 9.67
C LEU A 140 -11.88 16.53 8.95
N LEU A 141 -11.83 16.36 7.62
CA LEU A 141 -12.99 15.95 6.82
C LEU A 141 -13.40 14.51 7.15
N HIS A 142 -12.44 13.61 7.37
CA HIS A 142 -12.69 12.23 7.79
C HIS A 142 -13.35 12.17 9.17
N ASP A 143 -12.78 12.86 10.17
CA ASP A 143 -13.33 12.92 11.53
C ASP A 143 -14.77 13.45 11.53
N GLU A 144 -15.03 14.48 10.72
CA GLU A 144 -16.37 15.05 10.55
C GLU A 144 -17.34 14.04 9.91
N ARG A 145 -16.89 13.32 8.88
CA ARG A 145 -17.71 12.27 8.25
C ARG A 145 -18.02 11.15 9.25
N GLN A 146 -17.05 10.73 10.03
CA GLN A 146 -17.22 9.72 11.06
C GLN A 146 -18.25 10.17 12.11
N ALA A 147 -18.24 11.46 12.48
CA ALA A 147 -19.25 12.02 13.38
C ALA A 147 -20.67 11.97 12.78
N LEU A 148 -20.83 12.32 11.49
CA LEU A 148 -22.11 12.23 10.77
C LEU A 148 -22.61 10.78 10.62
N VAL A 149 -21.72 9.84 10.30
CA VAL A 149 -22.04 8.41 10.27
C VAL A 149 -22.47 7.91 11.65
N LYS A 150 -21.73 8.28 12.71
CA LYS A 150 -22.08 7.96 14.09
C LYS A 150 -23.44 8.54 14.49
N GLN A 151 -23.76 9.76 14.05
CA GLN A 151 -25.08 10.36 14.26
C GLN A 151 -26.17 9.53 13.57
N SER A 152 -25.97 9.12 12.31
CA SER A 152 -26.92 8.30 11.56
C SER A 152 -27.15 6.94 12.23
N VAL A 153 -26.07 6.22 12.58
CA VAL A 153 -26.14 4.87 13.17
C VAL A 153 -26.73 4.89 14.58
N THR A 154 -26.33 5.86 15.42
CA THR A 154 -26.76 5.89 16.83
C THR A 154 -28.03 6.68 17.09
N GLY A 155 -28.48 7.49 16.13
CA GLY A 155 -29.59 8.46 16.24
C GLY A 155 -30.97 7.87 16.51
N GLY A 156 -31.12 6.53 16.50
CA GLY A 156 -32.30 5.85 17.05
C GLY A 156 -33.51 5.78 16.13
N ARG A 157 -33.36 5.97 14.81
CA ARG A 157 -34.41 5.66 13.81
C ARG A 157 -33.95 4.61 12.77
N PRO A 158 -33.56 3.40 13.19
CA PRO A 158 -33.10 2.36 12.26
C PRO A 158 -34.21 1.76 11.38
N THR A 159 -35.46 2.20 11.50
CA THR A 159 -36.62 1.55 10.85
C THR A 159 -37.57 2.49 10.12
N ALA A 160 -37.24 3.78 10.00
CA ALA A 160 -38.05 4.67 9.17
C ALA A 160 -37.53 4.58 7.74
N GLU A 161 -38.40 4.30 6.77
CA GLU A 161 -38.09 4.38 5.32
C GLU A 161 -37.49 5.75 4.94
N ASP A 162 -37.69 6.76 5.79
CA ASP A 162 -37.19 8.14 5.68
C ASP A 162 -35.85 8.40 6.41
N SER A 163 -35.11 7.39 6.89
CA SER A 163 -33.80 7.69 7.53
C SER A 163 -32.79 8.16 6.48
N ASP A 164 -32.27 9.37 6.65
CA ASP A 164 -31.15 9.87 5.84
C ASP A 164 -29.93 8.93 6.02
N LEU A 165 -29.50 8.32 4.92
CA LEU A 165 -28.23 7.58 4.91
C LEU A 165 -27.06 8.57 4.85
N PRO A 166 -25.94 8.28 5.53
CA PRO A 166 -24.75 9.13 5.47
C PRO A 166 -23.96 8.85 4.17
N ILE A 167 -24.64 8.87 3.02
CA ILE A 167 -24.08 8.55 1.70
C ILE A 167 -24.40 9.74 0.79
N ALA A 168 -23.36 10.41 0.28
CA ALA A 168 -23.57 11.50 -0.67
C ALA A 168 -24.18 10.98 -1.99
N GLY A 169 -25.01 11.81 -2.62
CA GLY A 169 -25.69 11.47 -3.86
C GLY A 169 -26.89 10.52 -3.70
N PHE A 170 -27.23 10.09 -2.47
CA PHE A 170 -28.25 9.06 -2.24
C PHE A 170 -29.63 9.46 -2.76
N GLU A 171 -30.06 10.71 -2.54
CA GLU A 171 -31.35 11.21 -3.01
C GLU A 171 -31.45 11.31 -4.54
N GLN A 172 -30.31 11.42 -5.23
CA GLN A 172 -30.20 11.52 -6.68
C GLN A 172 -30.23 10.14 -7.36
N MET A 173 -30.06 9.05 -6.60
CA MET A 173 -30.19 7.69 -7.12
C MET A 173 -31.65 7.36 -7.46
N ASP A 174 -31.87 6.46 -8.42
CA ASP A 174 -33.20 5.92 -8.67
C ASP A 174 -33.70 5.08 -7.46
N LYS A 175 -35.02 4.88 -7.36
CA LYS A 175 -35.65 4.21 -6.21
C LYS A 175 -35.17 2.77 -5.99
N ASP A 176 -34.79 2.07 -7.05
CA ASP A 176 -34.31 0.69 -6.92
C ASP A 176 -32.89 0.70 -6.36
N SER A 177 -32.01 1.56 -6.88
CA SER A 177 -30.68 1.80 -6.34
C SER A 177 -30.72 2.25 -4.87
N GLN A 178 -31.60 3.19 -4.52
CA GLN A 178 -31.80 3.63 -3.12
C GLN A 178 -32.16 2.46 -2.20
N ARG A 179 -33.10 1.61 -2.63
CA ARG A 179 -33.53 0.42 -1.86
C ARG A 179 -32.39 -0.59 -1.70
N LYS A 180 -31.61 -0.85 -2.74
CA LYS A 180 -30.45 -1.74 -2.68
C LYS A 180 -29.39 -1.21 -1.71
N VAL A 181 -29.05 0.07 -1.81
CA VAL A 181 -28.08 0.73 -0.93
C VAL A 181 -28.53 0.72 0.53
N ARG A 182 -29.80 1.05 0.82
CA ARG A 182 -30.37 0.90 2.18
C ARG A 182 -30.18 -0.52 2.71
N LYS A 183 -30.54 -1.53 1.92
CA LYS A 183 -30.39 -2.94 2.29
C LYS A 183 -28.92 -3.32 2.56
N MET A 184 -27.97 -2.83 1.75
CA MET A 184 -26.55 -3.07 1.96
C MET A 184 -26.05 -2.38 3.25
N TRP A 185 -26.43 -1.12 3.47
CA TRP A 185 -26.09 -0.36 4.65
C TRP A 185 -26.62 -1.00 5.94
N ASP A 186 -27.89 -1.42 5.95
CA ASP A 186 -28.50 -2.12 7.09
C ASP A 186 -27.76 -3.42 7.43
N LYS A 187 -27.42 -4.21 6.41
CA LYS A 187 -26.64 -5.44 6.57
C LYS A 187 -25.26 -5.16 7.18
N LEU A 188 -24.58 -4.09 6.77
CA LEU A 188 -23.29 -3.68 7.33
C LEU A 188 -23.39 -3.28 8.80
N ILE A 189 -24.39 -2.45 9.15
CA ILE A 189 -24.63 -2.05 10.55
C ILE A 189 -24.91 -3.26 11.43
N GLN A 190 -25.78 -4.15 10.96
CA GLN A 190 -26.22 -5.34 11.68
C GLN A 190 -25.16 -6.45 11.70
N GLY A 191 -24.19 -6.42 10.78
CA GLY A 191 -23.26 -7.54 10.57
C GLY A 191 -23.95 -8.81 10.07
N SER A 192 -25.10 -8.67 9.37
CA SER A 192 -25.93 -9.79 8.88
C SER A 192 -25.68 -10.14 7.42
N GLY A 193 -24.84 -9.36 6.72
CA GLY A 193 -24.46 -9.58 5.33
C GLY A 193 -23.35 -10.61 5.12
N SER A 194 -22.72 -10.56 3.95
CA SER A 194 -21.48 -11.33 3.69
C SER A 194 -20.26 -10.66 4.32
N ILE A 195 -20.33 -9.34 4.55
CA ILE A 195 -19.28 -8.59 5.25
C ILE A 195 -19.63 -8.45 6.73
N ARG A 196 -18.65 -8.76 7.59
CA ARG A 196 -18.69 -8.57 9.04
C ARG A 196 -17.50 -7.73 9.46
N ILE A 197 -17.74 -6.69 10.26
CA ILE A 197 -16.68 -5.90 10.87
C ILE A 197 -16.44 -6.43 12.29
N ALA A 198 -15.27 -6.98 12.55
CA ALA A 198 -14.85 -7.44 13.86
C ALA A 198 -14.37 -6.25 14.69
N GLU A 199 -14.86 -6.13 15.92
CA GLU A 199 -14.37 -5.17 16.90
C GLU A 199 -13.50 -5.92 17.91
N GLU A 200 -12.23 -5.56 18.03
CA GLU A 200 -11.29 -6.17 18.96
C GLU A 200 -10.94 -5.20 20.10
N GLU A 201 -10.68 -5.74 21.29
CA GLU A 201 -10.36 -4.92 22.47
C GLU A 201 -9.08 -4.10 22.22
N GLY A 202 -9.13 -2.80 22.51
CA GLY A 202 -7.99 -1.91 22.35
C GLY A 202 -7.86 -1.21 20.99
N HIS A 203 -8.81 -1.43 20.06
CA HIS A 203 -8.90 -0.79 18.73
C HIS A 203 -10.12 0.13 18.59
N GLY A 204 -10.55 0.78 19.68
CA GLY A 204 -11.88 1.39 19.81
C GLY A 204 -12.36 2.27 18.64
N ASP A 205 -13.66 2.22 18.41
CA ASP A 205 -14.40 2.88 17.30
C ASP A 205 -14.01 2.34 15.90
N PHE A 206 -13.33 1.20 15.79
CA PHE A 206 -12.95 0.59 14.51
C PHE A 206 -14.17 0.28 13.63
N LYS A 207 -15.24 -0.29 14.20
CA LYS A 207 -16.49 -0.49 13.46
C LYS A 207 -17.04 0.80 12.88
N MET A 208 -16.95 1.91 13.62
CA MET A 208 -17.42 3.20 13.14
C MET A 208 -16.53 3.76 12.02
N LYS A 209 -15.21 3.57 12.12
CA LYS A 209 -14.26 3.89 11.05
C LYS A 209 -14.58 3.11 9.78
N MET A 210 -14.75 1.79 9.86
CA MET A 210 -15.08 0.97 8.68
C MET A 210 -16.46 1.33 8.10
N LEU A 211 -17.47 1.61 8.92
CA LEU A 211 -18.75 2.13 8.42
C LEU A 211 -18.59 3.49 7.72
N THR A 212 -17.64 4.32 8.15
CA THR A 212 -17.30 5.58 7.48
C THR A 212 -16.68 5.31 6.11
N GLU A 213 -15.76 4.36 5.99
CA GLU A 213 -15.21 3.98 4.68
C GLU A 213 -16.28 3.38 3.76
N PHE A 214 -17.14 2.50 4.26
CA PHE A 214 -18.27 1.97 3.48
C PHE A 214 -19.26 3.05 3.04
N SER A 215 -19.47 4.07 3.88
CA SER A 215 -20.32 5.21 3.53
C SER A 215 -19.79 5.91 2.29
N ARG A 216 -18.46 6.08 2.20
CA ARG A 216 -17.78 6.60 1.01
C ARG A 216 -17.95 5.62 -0.14
N ILE A 217 -17.55 4.35 0.00
CA ILE A 217 -17.62 3.34 -1.08
C ILE A 217 -18.99 3.28 -1.75
N LEU A 218 -20.08 3.40 -0.98
CA LEU A 218 -21.45 3.34 -1.52
C LEU A 218 -21.88 4.61 -2.30
N GLU A 219 -21.12 5.71 -2.23
CA GLU A 219 -21.32 6.91 -3.07
C GLU A 219 -21.00 6.59 -4.55
N SER A 220 -20.04 5.71 -4.79
CA SER A 220 -19.58 5.29 -6.12
C SER A 220 -20.49 4.23 -6.76
N HIS A 221 -20.69 4.34 -8.07
CA HIS A 221 -21.37 3.30 -8.85
C HIS A 221 -20.59 1.99 -8.79
N PHE A 222 -19.30 2.03 -9.13
CA PHE A 222 -18.42 0.87 -9.03
C PHE A 222 -18.44 0.24 -7.62
N GLY A 223 -18.33 1.06 -6.58
CA GLY A 223 -18.34 0.59 -5.19
C GLY A 223 -19.64 -0.11 -4.81
N ARG A 224 -20.81 0.40 -5.25
CA ARG A 224 -22.09 -0.29 -5.07
C ARG A 224 -22.14 -1.64 -5.80
N GLU A 225 -21.67 -1.70 -7.04
CA GLU A 225 -21.63 -2.96 -7.81
C GLU A 225 -20.72 -4.00 -7.16
N LEU A 226 -19.53 -3.62 -6.69
CA LEU A 226 -18.64 -4.50 -5.93
C LEU A 226 -19.33 -5.05 -4.68
N MET A 227 -20.01 -4.18 -3.92
CA MET A 227 -20.72 -4.55 -2.69
C MET A 227 -21.94 -5.44 -2.95
N GLU A 228 -22.66 -5.23 -4.04
CA GLU A 228 -23.74 -6.13 -4.48
C GLU A 228 -23.17 -7.53 -4.75
N ARG A 229 -22.10 -7.62 -5.54
CA ARG A 229 -21.44 -8.88 -5.91
C ARG A 229 -20.90 -9.65 -4.70
N ILE A 230 -20.25 -8.97 -3.76
CA ILE A 230 -19.79 -9.59 -2.51
C ILE A 230 -20.96 -10.18 -1.71
N ASN A 231 -22.11 -9.50 -1.71
CA ASN A 231 -23.31 -9.95 -0.98
C ASN A 231 -24.11 -11.06 -1.69
N GLU A 232 -23.77 -11.40 -2.94
CA GLU A 232 -24.33 -12.56 -3.66
C GLU A 232 -23.65 -13.87 -3.27
N SER A 233 -22.42 -13.81 -2.75
CA SER A 233 -21.67 -14.98 -2.27
C SER A 233 -22.22 -15.50 -0.93
N ASP A 234 -22.21 -16.82 -0.76
CA ASP A 234 -22.44 -17.50 0.52
C ASP A 234 -21.25 -17.37 1.49
N LYS A 235 -20.06 -17.08 0.95
CA LYS A 235 -18.82 -16.87 1.71
C LYS A 235 -18.86 -15.57 2.50
N LYS A 236 -18.07 -15.53 3.57
CA LYS A 236 -17.96 -14.38 4.47
C LYS A 236 -16.66 -13.63 4.30
N ILE A 237 -16.71 -12.32 4.48
CA ILE A 237 -15.56 -11.43 4.63
C ILE A 237 -15.60 -10.88 6.04
N GLU A 238 -14.60 -11.20 6.85
CA GLU A 238 -14.39 -10.57 8.15
C GLU A 238 -13.34 -9.47 8.01
N ILE A 239 -13.69 -8.23 8.37
CA ILE A 239 -12.76 -7.11 8.42
C ILE A 239 -12.32 -6.94 9.88
N SER A 240 -11.03 -7.15 10.17
CA SER A 240 -10.45 -7.03 11.49
C SER A 240 -9.47 -5.87 11.59
N PRO A 241 -9.34 -5.23 12.76
CA PRO A 241 -8.34 -4.21 12.97
C PRO A 241 -6.94 -4.82 13.09
N PHE A 242 -5.93 -4.04 12.75
CA PHE A 242 -4.57 -4.17 13.28
C PHE A 242 -4.06 -2.81 13.73
N SER A 243 -2.97 -2.76 14.50
CA SER A 243 -2.38 -1.50 14.99
C SER A 243 -0.93 -1.40 14.55
N ILE A 244 -0.64 -0.36 13.77
CA ILE A 244 0.72 -0.12 13.28
C ILE A 244 1.67 0.16 14.44
N ALA A 245 1.20 0.87 15.47
CA ALA A 245 2.02 1.24 16.61
C ALA A 245 2.27 0.10 17.61
N ARG A 246 1.48 -0.99 17.55
CA ARG A 246 1.58 -2.11 18.50
C ARG A 246 2.13 -3.39 17.87
N ASP A 247 1.92 -3.57 16.57
CA ASP A 247 2.30 -4.79 15.84
C ASP A 247 3.72 -4.68 15.24
N ASP A 248 4.67 -4.15 16.04
CA ASP A 248 6.07 -3.93 15.67
C ASP A 248 6.72 -5.24 15.15
N GLY A 249 7.15 -5.23 13.89
CA GLY A 249 7.95 -6.31 13.29
C GLY A 249 7.26 -7.15 12.21
N VAL A 250 5.96 -6.94 11.98
CA VAL A 250 5.29 -7.43 10.77
C VAL A 250 5.21 -6.26 9.80
N THR A 251 5.48 -6.49 8.52
CA THR A 251 5.06 -5.61 7.43
C THR A 251 3.52 -5.57 7.42
N ALA A 252 2.94 -4.90 8.41
CA ALA A 252 1.52 -4.89 8.69
C ALA A 252 0.86 -4.02 7.63
N ALA A 253 0.65 -4.60 6.44
CA ALA A 253 -0.14 -4.06 5.37
C ALA A 253 -1.58 -4.53 5.55
N ALA A 254 -2.51 -3.76 4.98
CA ALA A 254 -3.82 -4.33 4.69
C ALA A 254 -3.61 -5.54 3.76
N SER A 255 -4.29 -6.65 4.06
CA SER A 255 -4.15 -7.87 3.28
C SER A 255 -5.34 -8.79 3.51
N PRO A 256 -5.75 -9.57 2.49
CA PRO A 256 -6.74 -10.62 2.66
C PRO A 256 -6.03 -11.96 2.96
N VAL A 257 -6.46 -12.61 4.03
CA VAL A 257 -6.05 -13.97 4.39
C VAL A 257 -7.28 -14.87 4.29
N GLY A 258 -7.25 -15.83 3.35
CA GLY A 258 -8.28 -16.84 3.22
C GLY A 258 -7.97 -18.07 4.06
N ASP A 259 -9.01 -18.73 4.55
CA ASP A 259 -8.88 -19.95 5.37
C ASP A 259 -8.22 -21.10 4.58
N ASN A 260 -8.44 -21.16 3.26
CA ASN A 260 -7.76 -22.08 2.37
C ASN A 260 -7.34 -21.43 1.05
N LYS A 261 -6.07 -21.01 0.97
CA LYS A 261 -5.51 -20.32 -0.20
C LYS A 261 -5.61 -21.14 -1.50
N GLU A 262 -5.69 -22.46 -1.46
CA GLU A 262 -5.78 -23.29 -2.68
C GLU A 262 -7.19 -23.38 -3.26
N TYR A 263 -8.22 -23.13 -2.45
CA TYR A 263 -9.62 -23.08 -2.91
C TYR A 263 -10.00 -21.72 -3.48
N ALA A 264 -9.21 -20.69 -3.19
CA ALA A 264 -9.41 -19.35 -3.72
C ALA A 264 -8.86 -19.15 -5.15
N LYS A 265 -8.01 -20.06 -5.64
CA LYS A 265 -7.18 -19.85 -6.84
C LYS A 265 -7.84 -20.31 -8.13
N LEU A 266 -7.65 -19.52 -9.17
CA LEU A 266 -7.84 -19.91 -10.56
C LEU A 266 -6.74 -20.89 -10.99
N LYS A 267 -7.11 -22.02 -11.59
CA LYS A 267 -6.18 -23.09 -11.95
C LYS A 267 -6.16 -23.33 -13.46
N LYS A 268 -5.00 -23.13 -14.08
CA LYS A 268 -4.78 -23.49 -15.49
C LYS A 268 -4.93 -24.99 -15.69
N LEU A 269 -5.69 -25.41 -16.70
CA LEU A 269 -5.80 -26.81 -17.09
C LEU A 269 -4.78 -27.15 -18.18
N SER A 270 -4.16 -28.32 -18.07
CA SER A 270 -3.11 -28.81 -18.99
C SER A 270 -3.64 -29.34 -20.33
N GLY A 271 -4.95 -29.26 -20.57
CA GLY A 271 -5.59 -29.72 -21.80
C GLY A 271 -7.05 -29.29 -21.88
N GLN A 272 -7.71 -29.68 -22.96
CA GLN A 272 -9.14 -29.42 -23.16
C GLN A 272 -9.98 -30.31 -22.22
N PRO A 273 -10.91 -29.73 -21.44
CA PRO A 273 -11.83 -30.51 -20.62
C PRO A 273 -12.81 -31.29 -21.49
N ARG A 274 -13.27 -32.43 -20.97
CA ARG A 274 -14.25 -33.29 -21.66
C ARG A 274 -15.62 -32.62 -21.84
N GLU A 275 -15.95 -31.64 -20.99
CA GLU A 275 -17.24 -30.95 -20.93
C GLU A 275 -17.03 -29.44 -21.14
N ARG A 276 -16.70 -29.04 -22.37
CA ARG A 276 -16.42 -27.63 -22.73
C ARG A 276 -17.56 -26.68 -22.39
N ASP A 277 -18.80 -27.14 -22.53
CA ASP A 277 -20.04 -26.40 -22.25
C ASP A 277 -20.18 -25.95 -20.79
N LYS A 278 -19.41 -26.55 -19.87
CA LYS A 278 -19.33 -26.13 -18.46
C LYS A 278 -18.38 -24.97 -18.18
N TYR A 279 -17.67 -24.47 -19.20
CA TYR A 279 -16.73 -23.36 -19.09
C TYR A 279 -17.27 -22.12 -19.80
N LYS A 280 -17.05 -20.93 -19.23
CA LYS A 280 -17.39 -19.65 -19.87
C LYS A 280 -16.44 -19.37 -21.01
N GLU A 281 -16.96 -19.09 -22.21
CA GLU A 281 -16.12 -18.53 -23.26
C GLU A 281 -15.88 -17.04 -23.02
N ILE A 282 -14.61 -16.64 -22.93
CA ILE A 282 -14.20 -15.24 -22.91
C ILE A 282 -13.41 -15.00 -24.21
N LYS A 283 -14.04 -14.31 -25.15
CA LYS A 283 -13.43 -13.91 -26.42
C LYS A 283 -12.75 -12.56 -26.22
N LEU A 284 -11.43 -12.54 -26.33
CA LEU A 284 -10.59 -11.36 -26.10
C LEU A 284 -10.24 -10.62 -27.41
N ASP A 285 -10.65 -11.19 -28.54
CA ASP A 285 -10.51 -10.61 -29.86
C ASP A 285 -11.30 -9.31 -30.02
N GLY A 286 -10.63 -8.27 -30.52
CA GLY A 286 -11.24 -6.96 -30.74
C GLY A 286 -11.49 -6.14 -29.46
N LEU A 287 -11.26 -6.71 -28.28
CA LEU A 287 -11.33 -5.98 -27.02
C LEU A 287 -10.08 -5.12 -26.81
N THR A 288 -10.29 -3.91 -26.30
CA THR A 288 -9.23 -3.06 -25.75
C THR A 288 -8.61 -3.70 -24.51
N LYS A 289 -7.41 -3.25 -24.12
CA LYS A 289 -6.74 -3.70 -22.89
C LYS A 289 -7.67 -3.63 -21.67
N GLN A 290 -8.36 -2.51 -21.47
CA GLN A 290 -9.26 -2.34 -20.32
C GLN A 290 -10.48 -3.26 -20.38
N GLU A 291 -11.04 -3.50 -21.58
CA GLU A 291 -12.14 -4.46 -21.75
C GLU A 291 -11.70 -5.90 -21.48
N ARG A 292 -10.47 -6.27 -21.85
CA ARG A 292 -9.90 -7.59 -21.51
C ARG A 292 -9.73 -7.74 -20.00
N ILE A 293 -9.20 -6.72 -19.33
CA ILE A 293 -9.05 -6.69 -17.87
C ILE A 293 -10.42 -6.83 -17.21
N SER A 294 -11.41 -6.02 -17.63
CA SER A 294 -12.76 -6.11 -17.08
C SER A 294 -13.39 -7.48 -17.31
N ALA A 295 -13.24 -8.08 -18.51
CA ALA A 295 -13.77 -9.40 -18.82
C ALA A 295 -13.14 -10.52 -17.96
N LEU A 296 -11.83 -10.43 -17.69
CA LEU A 296 -11.13 -11.36 -16.81
C LEU A 296 -11.51 -11.12 -15.33
N ASN A 297 -11.59 -9.87 -14.88
CA ASN A 297 -11.99 -9.52 -13.51
C ASN A 297 -13.42 -10.03 -13.19
N ASP A 298 -14.31 -10.02 -14.19
CA ASP A 298 -15.70 -10.45 -14.08
C ASP A 298 -15.93 -11.91 -14.54
N MET A 299 -14.89 -12.74 -14.60
CA MET A 299 -14.93 -14.07 -15.23
C MET A 299 -16.05 -14.99 -14.69
N ARG A 300 -16.41 -14.89 -13.40
CA ARG A 300 -17.46 -15.71 -12.76
C ARG A 300 -18.83 -15.01 -12.63
N ARG A 301 -18.97 -13.75 -13.08
CA ARG A 301 -20.14 -12.87 -12.81
C ARG A 301 -21.47 -13.41 -13.34
N GLU A 302 -21.50 -13.94 -14.55
CA GLU A 302 -22.77 -14.21 -15.26
C GLU A 302 -23.35 -15.60 -14.99
N ARG A 303 -22.51 -16.55 -14.53
CA ARG A 303 -22.87 -17.97 -14.43
C ARG A 303 -22.12 -18.65 -13.28
N SER A 304 -22.70 -18.57 -12.08
CA SER A 304 -22.14 -19.18 -10.87
C SER A 304 -22.05 -20.71 -10.94
N ASP A 305 -22.78 -21.34 -11.88
CA ASP A 305 -22.80 -22.78 -12.14
C ASP A 305 -21.61 -23.29 -12.97
N GLN A 306 -20.83 -22.39 -13.57
CA GLN A 306 -19.69 -22.79 -14.39
C GLN A 306 -18.52 -23.31 -13.56
N LEU A 307 -17.79 -24.28 -14.14
CA LEU A 307 -16.60 -24.87 -13.53
C LEU A 307 -15.34 -24.02 -13.76
N GLY A 308 -15.40 -23.05 -14.67
CA GLY A 308 -14.24 -22.28 -15.09
C GLY A 308 -14.48 -21.44 -16.33
N VAL A 309 -13.40 -21.00 -16.97
CA VAL A 309 -13.41 -20.24 -18.23
C VAL A 309 -12.49 -20.85 -19.28
N VAL A 310 -12.81 -20.57 -20.54
CA VAL A 310 -11.94 -20.76 -21.70
C VAL A 310 -11.67 -19.41 -22.34
N LEU A 311 -10.39 -19.07 -22.46
CA LEU A 311 -9.92 -17.86 -23.10
C LEU A 311 -9.68 -18.13 -24.59
N ILE A 312 -10.22 -17.25 -25.42
CA ILE A 312 -10.14 -17.33 -26.88
C ILE A 312 -9.56 -16.03 -27.41
N LEU A 313 -8.43 -16.15 -28.12
CA LEU A 313 -7.73 -15.04 -28.79
C LEU A 313 -7.19 -15.56 -30.12
N GLN A 314 -7.47 -14.84 -31.20
CA GLN A 314 -7.15 -15.21 -32.56
C GLN A 314 -5.65 -15.49 -32.72
N GLY A 315 -5.33 -16.63 -33.32
CA GLY A 315 -3.94 -17.07 -33.51
C GLY A 315 -3.30 -17.72 -32.29
N ARG A 316 -4.02 -17.86 -31.16
CA ARG A 316 -3.54 -18.60 -29.99
C ARG A 316 -4.39 -19.86 -29.73
N PRO A 317 -3.80 -20.94 -29.18
CA PRO A 317 -4.56 -22.07 -28.68
C PRO A 317 -5.52 -21.64 -27.56
N GLU A 318 -6.74 -22.20 -27.54
CA GLU A 318 -7.69 -21.99 -26.44
C GLU A 318 -7.05 -22.38 -25.10
N GLN A 319 -7.23 -21.55 -24.08
CA GLN A 319 -6.69 -21.81 -22.75
C GLN A 319 -7.81 -21.97 -21.72
N TYR A 320 -7.80 -23.08 -21.01
CA TYR A 320 -8.81 -23.42 -20.03
C TYR A 320 -8.31 -23.17 -18.61
N TYR A 321 -9.19 -22.63 -17.79
CA TYR A 321 -8.99 -22.39 -16.37
C TYR A 321 -10.18 -22.92 -15.58
N ALA A 322 -9.93 -23.60 -14.48
CA ALA A 322 -10.96 -23.99 -13.52
C ALA A 322 -11.01 -22.99 -12.37
N PHE A 323 -12.22 -22.63 -11.94
CA PHE A 323 -12.42 -21.86 -10.72
C PHE A 323 -12.14 -22.72 -9.50
N GLY A 324 -11.60 -22.10 -8.46
CA GLY A 324 -11.62 -22.66 -7.13
C GLY A 324 -13.03 -22.69 -6.52
N GLU A 325 -13.17 -23.37 -5.39
CA GLU A 325 -14.44 -23.46 -4.66
C GLU A 325 -14.84 -22.13 -3.99
N GLY A 326 -13.89 -21.19 -3.88
CA GLY A 326 -14.04 -19.98 -3.09
C GLY A 326 -13.78 -20.24 -1.60
N THR A 327 -13.48 -19.19 -0.85
CA THR A 327 -13.18 -19.29 0.59
C THR A 327 -13.72 -18.10 1.36
N ASP A 328 -13.92 -18.28 2.67
CA ASP A 328 -14.10 -17.16 3.58
C ASP A 328 -12.78 -16.39 3.69
N VAL A 329 -12.89 -15.07 3.85
CA VAL A 329 -11.75 -14.15 3.78
C VAL A 329 -11.70 -13.30 5.04
N LYS A 330 -10.52 -13.18 5.63
CA LYS A 330 -10.22 -12.18 6.65
C LYS A 330 -9.42 -11.04 6.02
N VAL A 331 -9.98 -9.84 6.00
CA VAL A 331 -9.30 -8.61 5.59
C VAL A 331 -8.83 -7.88 6.83
N THR A 332 -7.56 -7.46 6.87
CA THR A 332 -7.04 -6.64 7.97
C THR A 332 -6.94 -5.18 7.55
N MET A 333 -7.42 -4.25 8.39
CA MET A 333 -7.33 -2.80 8.15
C MET A 333 -6.71 -2.06 9.34
N PRO A 334 -5.90 -1.02 9.11
CA PRO A 334 -5.27 -0.30 10.20
C PRO A 334 -6.29 0.52 10.99
N SER A 335 -6.34 0.28 12.29
CA SER A 335 -7.23 0.98 13.22
C SER A 335 -6.75 2.39 13.56
N ASP A 336 -5.43 2.59 13.62
CA ASP A 336 -4.77 3.79 14.16
C ASP A 336 -4.12 4.69 13.09
N VAL A 337 -4.24 4.34 11.81
CA VAL A 337 -3.74 5.15 10.69
C VAL A 337 -4.70 6.28 10.35
N LYS A 338 -4.16 7.50 10.31
CA LYS A 338 -4.80 8.72 9.81
C LYS A 338 -4.56 8.89 8.31
N GLU A 339 -5.45 9.61 7.62
CA GLU A 339 -5.33 9.94 6.20
C GLU A 339 -4.08 10.79 5.94
N SER A 340 -3.73 11.66 6.90
CA SER A 340 -2.53 12.49 6.85
C SER A 340 -1.21 11.75 7.04
N SER A 341 -1.26 10.49 7.50
CA SER A 341 -0.03 9.76 7.79
C SER A 341 0.75 9.47 6.51
N PHE A 342 2.07 9.53 6.62
CA PHE A 342 3.00 9.11 5.58
C PHE A 342 3.32 7.61 5.64
N TYR A 343 2.43 6.83 6.28
CA TYR A 343 2.51 5.39 6.29
C TYR A 343 2.54 4.84 4.85
N TYR A 344 3.35 3.82 4.60
CA TYR A 344 3.64 3.37 3.23
C TYR A 344 2.38 2.92 2.47
N GLY A 345 1.37 2.39 3.16
CA GLY A 345 0.10 2.00 2.55
C GLY A 345 -0.79 3.17 2.13
N ASN A 346 -0.47 4.41 2.55
CA ASN A 346 -1.22 5.62 2.18
C ASN A 346 -0.54 6.42 1.05
N ARG A 347 0.49 5.85 0.43
CA ARG A 347 1.39 6.54 -0.50
C ARG A 347 1.67 5.63 -1.69
N LEU A 348 0.96 5.90 -2.77
CA LEU A 348 1.01 5.15 -4.02
C LEU A 348 1.75 5.95 -5.08
N VAL A 349 1.90 5.38 -6.28
CA VAL A 349 2.47 6.08 -7.43
C VAL A 349 1.59 5.92 -8.67
N ASP A 350 1.51 6.98 -9.46
CA ASP A 350 0.89 6.93 -10.79
C ASP A 350 1.86 6.44 -11.87
N THR A 351 1.39 6.37 -13.12
CA THR A 351 2.18 5.89 -14.28
C THR A 351 3.34 6.82 -14.64
N ALA A 352 3.30 8.07 -14.19
CA ALA A 352 4.37 9.05 -14.36
C ALA A 352 5.34 9.06 -13.17
N GLY A 353 5.15 8.17 -12.18
CA GLY A 353 5.94 8.12 -10.97
C GLY A 353 5.68 9.30 -10.03
N LYS A 354 4.49 9.92 -10.08
CA LYS A 354 4.09 10.93 -9.09
C LYS A 354 3.42 10.28 -7.90
N GLU A 355 3.65 10.84 -6.70
CA GLU A 355 3.04 10.32 -5.49
C GLU A 355 1.54 10.58 -5.50
N LEU A 356 0.78 9.53 -5.22
CA LEU A 356 -0.66 9.56 -5.03
C LEU A 356 -1.01 9.31 -3.57
N ILE A 357 -2.07 9.96 -3.10
CA ILE A 357 -2.71 9.60 -1.84
C ILE A 357 -3.49 8.28 -1.99
N ALA A 358 -3.50 7.49 -0.92
CA ALA A 358 -4.39 6.34 -0.73
C ALA A 358 -5.23 6.54 0.54
N PRO A 359 -6.39 7.20 0.42
CA PRO A 359 -7.33 7.27 1.52
C PRO A 359 -7.79 5.89 1.97
N ALA A 360 -8.16 5.73 3.24
CA ALA A 360 -8.52 4.44 3.83
C ALA A 360 -9.62 3.69 3.05
N PHE A 361 -10.63 4.38 2.53
CA PHE A 361 -11.68 3.75 1.70
C PHE A 361 -11.18 3.22 0.35
N SER A 362 -10.16 3.83 -0.25
CA SER A 362 -9.54 3.33 -1.48
C SER A 362 -8.76 2.05 -1.18
N THR A 363 -7.99 2.03 -0.09
CA THR A 363 -7.28 0.83 0.37
C THR A 363 -8.26 -0.28 0.72
N LEU A 364 -9.35 0.02 1.43
CA LEU A 364 -10.39 -0.96 1.72
C LEU A 364 -11.00 -1.52 0.43
N THR A 365 -11.24 -0.69 -0.58
CA THR A 365 -11.78 -1.16 -1.87
C THR A 365 -10.82 -2.10 -2.59
N HIS A 366 -9.52 -1.81 -2.55
CA HIS A 366 -8.47 -2.70 -3.04
C HIS A 366 -8.55 -4.07 -2.34
N GLU A 367 -8.57 -4.10 -1.01
CA GLU A 367 -8.67 -5.35 -0.25
C GLU A 367 -9.98 -6.12 -0.52
N LEU A 368 -11.09 -5.40 -0.69
CA LEU A 368 -12.38 -5.99 -1.03
C LEU A 368 -12.38 -6.61 -2.43
N GLY A 369 -11.62 -6.08 -3.37
CA GLY A 369 -11.44 -6.68 -4.70
C GLY A 369 -10.73 -8.03 -4.63
N HIS A 370 -9.64 -8.12 -3.87
CA HIS A 370 -9.00 -9.41 -3.58
C HIS A 370 -9.94 -10.37 -2.86
N ALA A 371 -10.63 -9.89 -1.82
CA ALA A 371 -11.56 -10.72 -1.07
C ALA A 371 -12.67 -11.25 -1.98
N PHE A 372 -13.18 -10.44 -2.90
CA PHE A 372 -14.14 -10.83 -3.91
C PHE A 372 -13.59 -11.95 -4.82
N HIS A 373 -12.37 -11.81 -5.36
CA HIS A 373 -11.75 -12.88 -6.16
C HIS A 373 -11.56 -14.18 -5.37
N MET A 374 -11.20 -14.07 -4.10
CA MET A 374 -11.04 -15.21 -3.20
C MET A 374 -12.36 -15.91 -2.88
N GLN A 375 -13.44 -15.16 -2.66
CA GLN A 375 -14.79 -15.70 -2.51
C GLN A 375 -15.27 -16.43 -3.78
N GLN A 376 -14.84 -15.94 -4.95
CA GLN A 376 -15.19 -16.51 -6.24
C GLN A 376 -14.25 -17.61 -6.71
N GLY A 377 -13.17 -17.93 -5.99
CA GLY A 377 -12.21 -18.91 -6.48
C GLY A 377 -11.49 -18.48 -7.77
N THR A 378 -11.42 -17.17 -8.04
CA THR A 378 -10.86 -16.58 -9.26
C THR A 378 -9.50 -15.92 -9.03
N LYS A 379 -8.92 -16.01 -7.83
CA LYS A 379 -7.64 -15.37 -7.49
C LYS A 379 -6.53 -15.80 -8.45
N THR A 380 -5.82 -14.84 -9.04
CA THR A 380 -4.90 -15.08 -10.16
C THR A 380 -3.41 -15.19 -9.78
N ASP A 381 -3.06 -15.33 -8.50
CA ASP A 381 -1.66 -15.44 -8.02
C ASP A 381 -0.80 -16.43 -8.82
N ASN A 382 -1.39 -17.56 -9.23
CA ASN A 382 -0.71 -18.64 -9.94
C ASN A 382 -0.98 -18.65 -11.45
N ALA A 383 -1.66 -17.63 -11.97
CA ALA A 383 -2.07 -17.52 -13.37
C ALA A 383 -1.30 -16.39 -14.07
N GLY A 384 0.01 -16.30 -13.82
CA GLY A 384 0.89 -15.25 -14.34
C GLY A 384 0.88 -15.14 -15.86
N GLU A 385 0.62 -16.24 -16.56
CA GLU A 385 0.50 -16.26 -18.02
C GLU A 385 -0.72 -15.49 -18.55
N LEU A 386 -1.71 -15.15 -17.71
CA LEU A 386 -2.85 -14.32 -18.11
C LEU A 386 -2.42 -12.94 -18.61
N ILE A 387 -1.26 -12.43 -18.18
CA ILE A 387 -0.75 -11.15 -18.64
C ILE A 387 -0.53 -11.13 -20.16
N GLU A 388 -0.14 -12.28 -20.75
CA GLU A 388 0.04 -12.41 -22.19
C GLU A 388 -1.29 -12.29 -22.96
N TRP A 389 -2.41 -12.52 -22.29
CA TRP A 389 -3.77 -12.42 -22.86
C TRP A 389 -4.35 -11.01 -22.76
N ILE A 390 -3.79 -10.16 -21.91
CA ILE A 390 -4.18 -8.76 -21.74
C ILE A 390 -3.44 -7.87 -22.75
N ASP A 391 -2.23 -8.27 -23.15
CA ASP A 391 -1.31 -7.55 -24.05
C ASP A 391 -0.67 -6.32 -23.38
N ASP A 392 -0.13 -6.53 -22.18
CA ASP A 392 0.54 -5.49 -21.38
C ASP A 392 1.97 -5.87 -20.98
N GLN A 393 2.77 -6.31 -21.97
CA GLN A 393 4.13 -6.79 -21.70
C GLN A 393 5.07 -5.68 -21.20
N ASP A 394 4.83 -4.43 -21.60
CA ASP A 394 5.70 -3.29 -21.28
C ASP A 394 5.67 -2.90 -19.79
N ASN A 395 4.66 -3.35 -19.04
CA ASN A 395 4.49 -3.00 -17.63
C ASN A 395 4.75 -4.15 -16.67
N LEU A 396 5.19 -5.32 -17.16
CA LEU A 396 5.38 -6.54 -16.35
C LEU A 396 6.26 -6.33 -15.10
N GLU A 397 7.26 -5.46 -15.18
CA GLU A 397 8.20 -5.23 -14.10
C GLU A 397 7.60 -4.45 -12.92
N ALA A 398 6.48 -3.74 -13.11
CA ALA A 398 5.82 -2.96 -12.07
C ALA A 398 4.91 -3.79 -11.15
N TRP A 399 4.74 -5.09 -11.44
CA TRP A 399 3.76 -5.94 -10.77
C TRP A 399 4.41 -7.09 -10.03
N SER A 400 4.12 -7.20 -8.74
CA SER A 400 4.62 -8.30 -7.92
C SER A 400 3.96 -9.64 -8.26
N ASN A 401 2.72 -9.61 -8.77
CA ASN A 401 1.98 -10.77 -9.27
C ASN A 401 0.77 -10.32 -10.11
N MET A 402 0.14 -11.30 -10.78
CA MET A 402 -1.01 -11.06 -11.66
C MET A 402 -2.30 -10.68 -10.91
N GLU A 403 -2.48 -11.15 -9.67
CA GLU A 403 -3.64 -10.78 -8.86
C GLU A 403 -3.65 -9.28 -8.54
N GLU A 404 -2.50 -8.71 -8.19
CA GLU A 404 -2.38 -7.27 -7.96
C GLU A 404 -2.65 -6.46 -9.23
N TYR A 405 -2.15 -6.95 -10.37
CA TYR A 405 -2.45 -6.36 -11.68
C TYR A 405 -3.96 -6.29 -11.92
N MET A 406 -4.62 -7.45 -11.80
CA MET A 406 -6.05 -7.59 -12.05
C MET A 406 -6.86 -6.75 -11.06
N ASN A 407 -6.49 -6.78 -9.79
CA ASN A 407 -7.20 -6.05 -8.75
C ASN A 407 -7.01 -4.53 -8.89
N ILE A 408 -5.80 -4.04 -9.15
CA ILE A 408 -5.55 -2.61 -9.30
C ILE A 408 -6.22 -2.08 -10.57
N GLN A 409 -6.04 -2.74 -11.71
CA GLN A 409 -6.57 -2.25 -12.99
C GLN A 409 -8.07 -2.53 -13.18
N GLY A 410 -8.57 -3.62 -12.61
CA GLY A 410 -9.96 -4.06 -12.73
C GLY A 410 -10.88 -3.59 -11.61
N THR A 411 -10.32 -3.24 -10.44
CA THR A 411 -11.10 -2.88 -9.24
C THR A 411 -10.70 -1.53 -8.66
N GLU A 412 -9.42 -1.32 -8.31
CA GLU A 412 -8.98 -0.10 -7.62
C GLU A 412 -9.07 1.14 -8.53
N ASN A 413 -8.48 1.11 -9.73
CA ASN A 413 -8.43 2.27 -10.64
C ASN A 413 -9.82 2.71 -11.14
N PRO A 414 -10.72 1.80 -11.57
CA PRO A 414 -12.09 2.18 -11.89
C PRO A 414 -12.78 2.91 -10.72
N PHE A 415 -12.62 2.39 -9.50
CA PHE A 415 -13.15 3.03 -8.30
C PHE A 415 -12.52 4.41 -8.05
N ARG A 416 -11.18 4.52 -8.11
CA ARG A 416 -10.43 5.76 -7.90
C ARG A 416 -10.88 6.87 -8.87
N SER A 417 -11.11 6.51 -10.13
CA SER A 417 -11.55 7.44 -11.17
C SER A 417 -12.88 8.14 -10.81
N GLU A 418 -13.83 7.43 -10.17
CA GLU A 418 -15.13 8.00 -9.78
C GLU A 418 -15.04 9.02 -8.62
N TYR A 419 -13.94 9.02 -7.86
CA TYR A 419 -13.64 10.00 -6.80
C TYR A 419 -12.70 11.11 -7.24
N GLY A 420 -12.15 11.06 -8.46
CA GLY A 420 -11.10 11.97 -8.87
C GLY A 420 -9.75 11.69 -8.21
N LEU A 421 -9.52 10.45 -7.75
CA LEU A 421 -8.21 9.98 -7.34
C LEU A 421 -7.40 9.57 -8.59
N GLY A 422 -6.09 9.83 -8.59
CA GLY A 422 -5.22 9.43 -9.69
C GLY A 422 -5.04 7.92 -9.76
N GLU A 423 -4.87 7.36 -10.95
CA GLU A 423 -4.73 5.91 -11.16
C GLU A 423 -3.40 5.39 -10.62
N ARG A 424 -3.44 4.30 -9.85
CA ARG A 424 -2.28 3.61 -9.33
C ARG A 424 -1.62 2.81 -10.46
N HIS A 425 -0.31 2.95 -10.61
CA HIS A 425 0.44 2.24 -11.65
C HIS A 425 0.75 0.79 -11.32
N GLY A 426 1.19 0.50 -10.08
CA GLY A 426 1.68 -0.83 -9.71
C GLY A 426 1.47 -1.13 -8.23
N HIS A 427 1.74 -2.38 -7.84
CA HIS A 427 1.60 -2.81 -6.43
C HIS A 427 2.71 -2.26 -5.54
N GLU A 428 3.90 -2.04 -6.10
CA GLU A 428 5.05 -1.53 -5.34
C GLU A 428 4.88 -0.06 -4.96
N ASN A 429 5.16 0.27 -3.69
CA ASN A 429 5.00 1.59 -3.12
C ASN A 429 6.29 2.43 -3.19
N ILE A 430 6.27 3.59 -2.54
CA ILE A 430 7.33 4.61 -2.40
C ILE A 430 8.79 4.12 -2.40
N PRO A 431 9.21 2.96 -1.83
CA PRO A 431 10.57 2.45 -2.04
C PRO A 431 11.07 2.55 -3.48
N LEU A 432 10.23 2.21 -4.46
CA LEU A 432 10.55 2.30 -5.87
C LEU A 432 10.61 3.76 -6.35
N LEU A 433 9.69 4.62 -5.88
CA LEU A 433 9.70 6.06 -6.11
C LEU A 433 10.97 6.73 -5.58
N LEU A 434 11.33 6.45 -4.33
CA LEU A 434 12.54 6.93 -3.68
C LEU A 434 13.75 6.39 -4.42
N MET A 435 13.77 5.10 -4.77
CA MET A 435 14.85 4.54 -5.59
C MET A 435 14.97 5.28 -6.92
N ASN A 436 13.89 5.50 -7.67
CA ASN A 436 13.89 6.20 -8.95
C ASN A 436 14.35 7.65 -8.83
N LYS A 437 13.93 8.37 -7.78
CA LYS A 437 14.43 9.72 -7.47
C LYS A 437 15.92 9.74 -7.17
N LEU A 438 16.36 8.80 -6.33
CA LEU A 438 17.76 8.70 -5.94
C LEU A 438 18.61 8.35 -7.15
N GLN A 439 18.13 7.43 -7.99
CA GLN A 439 18.75 7.09 -9.28
C GLN A 439 18.77 8.27 -10.24
N GLY A 440 17.70 9.05 -10.36
CA GLY A 440 17.68 10.27 -11.18
C GLY A 440 18.76 11.27 -10.76
N ARG A 441 18.88 11.54 -9.46
CA ARG A 441 19.94 12.40 -8.90
C ARG A 441 21.34 11.82 -9.09
N LEU A 442 21.49 10.51 -8.94
CA LEU A 442 22.76 9.81 -9.21
C LEU A 442 23.13 9.91 -10.70
N LEU A 443 22.17 9.79 -11.61
CA LEU A 443 22.38 9.94 -13.05
C LEU A 443 22.74 11.39 -13.43
N GLU A 444 22.09 12.38 -12.83
CA GLU A 444 22.47 13.80 -12.98
C GLU A 444 23.90 14.05 -12.51
N ALA A 445 24.29 13.44 -11.39
CA ALA A 445 25.66 13.48 -10.88
C ALA A 445 26.66 12.85 -11.86
N VAL A 446 26.35 11.69 -12.45
CA VAL A 446 27.19 11.05 -13.49
C VAL A 446 27.33 11.95 -14.70
N ARG A 447 26.21 12.47 -15.24
CA ARG A 447 26.22 13.37 -16.40
C ARG A 447 27.01 14.64 -16.14
N TRP A 448 26.90 15.20 -14.93
CA TRP A 448 27.70 16.33 -14.50
C TRP A 448 29.18 15.99 -14.50
N LEU A 449 29.58 14.82 -13.98
CA LEU A 449 30.97 14.36 -13.99
C LEU A 449 31.52 14.17 -15.41
N ASP A 450 30.72 13.57 -16.31
CA ASP A 450 31.09 13.36 -17.71
C ASP A 450 31.27 14.67 -18.47
N GLY A 451 30.42 15.67 -18.19
CA GLY A 451 30.48 17.00 -18.80
C GLY A 451 31.67 17.85 -18.33
N ASN A 452 32.29 17.53 -17.18
CA ASN A 452 33.49 18.21 -16.69
C ASN A 452 34.75 17.49 -17.23
N THR A 453 35.09 17.77 -18.49
CA THR A 453 36.22 17.15 -19.22
C THR A 453 37.59 17.51 -18.67
N ASP A 454 37.68 18.57 -17.87
CA ASP A 454 38.96 19.16 -17.43
C ASP A 454 39.60 18.44 -16.24
N LEU A 455 38.86 17.52 -15.61
CA LEU A 455 39.37 16.68 -14.54
C LEU A 455 40.24 15.53 -15.08
N ASP A 456 41.35 15.28 -14.39
CA ASP A 456 42.16 14.10 -14.62
C ASP A 456 41.40 12.80 -14.26
N SER A 457 41.78 11.73 -14.93
CA SER A 457 41.20 10.38 -14.84
C SER A 457 41.12 9.83 -13.42
N GLU A 458 42.13 10.08 -12.57
CA GLU A 458 42.16 9.64 -11.17
C GLU A 458 41.04 10.29 -10.33
N TYR A 459 40.83 11.60 -10.50
CA TYR A 459 39.79 12.33 -9.77
C TYR A 459 38.39 11.96 -10.24
N LYS A 460 38.22 11.73 -11.55
CA LYS A 460 36.96 11.19 -12.09
C LYS A 460 36.64 9.82 -11.49
N GLN A 461 37.64 8.95 -11.33
CA GLN A 461 37.47 7.63 -10.73
C GLN A 461 37.05 7.71 -9.26
N GLY A 462 37.61 8.66 -8.48
CA GLY A 462 37.20 8.90 -7.10
C GLY A 462 35.73 9.31 -6.97
N MET A 463 35.27 10.20 -7.86
CA MET A 463 33.88 10.66 -7.90
C MET A 463 32.91 9.55 -8.37
N ASP A 464 33.30 8.76 -9.38
CA ASP A 464 32.51 7.60 -9.84
C ASP A 464 32.37 6.52 -8.77
N SER A 465 33.42 6.31 -7.97
CA SER A 465 33.41 5.39 -6.83
C SER A 465 32.36 5.80 -5.79
N GLU A 466 32.27 7.09 -5.45
CA GLU A 466 31.27 7.57 -4.48
C GLU A 466 29.83 7.45 -5.00
N ILE A 467 29.61 7.79 -6.27
CA ILE A 467 28.31 7.58 -6.92
C ILE A 467 27.94 6.09 -6.89
N THR A 468 28.90 5.20 -7.18
CA THR A 468 28.70 3.75 -7.17
C THR A 468 28.40 3.21 -5.77
N ASN A 469 29.13 3.66 -4.75
CA ASN A 469 28.90 3.25 -3.35
C ASN A 469 27.52 3.68 -2.87
N LEU A 470 27.12 4.91 -3.19
CA LEU A 470 25.81 5.42 -2.81
C LEU A 470 24.68 4.72 -3.55
N SER A 471 24.87 4.40 -4.84
CA SER A 471 23.95 3.57 -5.62
C SER A 471 23.78 2.18 -4.99
N ALA A 472 24.89 1.55 -4.60
CA ALA A 472 24.87 0.25 -3.93
C ALA A 472 24.19 0.32 -2.56
N PHE A 473 24.39 1.41 -1.80
CA PHE A 473 23.72 1.64 -0.52
C PHE A 473 22.20 1.79 -0.67
N VAL A 474 21.74 2.58 -1.64
CA VAL A 474 20.31 2.73 -1.95
C VAL A 474 19.71 1.37 -2.29
N TYR A 475 20.35 0.64 -3.20
CA TYR A 475 19.85 -0.66 -3.66
C TYR A 475 19.89 -1.74 -2.57
N ALA A 476 20.88 -1.73 -1.68
CA ALA A 476 20.96 -2.72 -0.60
C ALA A 476 19.90 -2.48 0.50
N ASN A 477 19.30 -1.28 0.56
CA ASN A 477 18.44 -0.86 1.65
C ASN A 477 17.07 -0.34 1.19
N TRP A 478 16.65 -0.65 -0.04
CA TRP A 478 15.43 -0.13 -0.63
C TRP A 478 14.15 -0.51 0.14
N THR A 479 14.13 -1.62 0.87
CA THR A 479 12.98 -2.01 1.70
C THR A 479 12.97 -1.36 3.09
N ASP A 480 14.02 -0.63 3.47
CA ASP A 480 14.18 -0.04 4.81
C ASP A 480 13.97 1.47 4.74
N GLU A 481 12.81 1.95 5.21
CA GLU A 481 12.43 3.37 5.12
C GLU A 481 13.42 4.30 5.85
N HIS A 482 13.95 3.87 7.01
CA HIS A 482 14.91 4.68 7.76
C HIS A 482 16.22 4.84 6.98
N LYS A 483 16.73 3.75 6.41
CA LYS A 483 17.94 3.80 5.58
C LYS A 483 17.70 4.49 4.24
N LEU A 484 16.51 4.40 3.66
CA LEU A 484 16.14 5.19 2.49
C LEU A 484 16.12 6.69 2.79
N LYS A 485 15.64 7.11 3.97
CA LYS A 485 15.74 8.51 4.43
C LYS A 485 17.21 8.95 4.58
N GLN A 486 18.05 8.10 5.15
CA GLN A 486 19.49 8.36 5.22
C GLN A 486 20.12 8.47 3.82
N ALA A 487 19.77 7.54 2.92
CA ALA A 487 20.24 7.55 1.54
C ALA A 487 19.77 8.82 0.81
N LYS A 488 18.54 9.27 1.05
CA LYS A 488 17.98 10.51 0.51
C LYS A 488 18.75 11.74 0.96
N GLN A 489 19.15 11.79 2.24
CA GLN A 489 20.02 12.86 2.73
C GLN A 489 21.40 12.82 2.06
N GLN A 490 22.01 11.63 1.96
CA GLN A 490 23.32 11.45 1.32
C GLN A 490 23.28 11.81 -0.18
N VAL A 491 22.28 11.33 -0.92
CA VAL A 491 22.08 11.65 -2.35
C VAL A 491 21.68 13.11 -2.55
N GLY A 492 20.89 13.69 -1.65
CA GLY A 492 20.56 15.11 -1.68
C GLY A 492 21.79 16.02 -1.52
N ASN A 493 22.77 15.57 -0.72
CA ASN A 493 24.04 16.27 -0.54
C ASN A 493 25.07 15.96 -1.65
N LEU A 494 24.82 14.95 -2.48
CA LEU A 494 25.76 14.50 -3.51
C LEU A 494 26.18 15.62 -4.47
N PRO A 495 25.28 16.49 -4.99
CA PRO A 495 25.72 17.60 -5.85
C PRO A 495 26.68 18.57 -5.17
N LEU A 496 26.49 18.84 -3.87
CA LEU A 496 27.38 19.71 -3.10
C LEU A 496 28.73 19.02 -2.86
N LEU A 497 28.70 17.74 -2.48
CA LEU A 497 29.89 16.92 -2.30
C LEU A 497 30.72 16.85 -3.59
N LEU A 498 30.09 16.57 -4.73
CA LEU A 498 30.78 16.51 -6.02
C LEU A 498 31.39 17.86 -6.41
N LYS A 499 30.69 18.99 -6.16
CA LYS A 499 31.27 20.32 -6.37
C LYS A 499 32.49 20.59 -5.48
N GLN A 500 32.46 20.14 -4.23
CA GLN A 500 33.60 20.24 -3.30
C GLN A 500 34.78 19.39 -3.79
N MET A 501 34.54 18.13 -4.12
CA MET A 501 35.56 17.22 -4.66
C MET A 501 36.20 17.77 -5.95
N HIS A 502 35.39 18.35 -6.83
CA HIS A 502 35.88 18.96 -8.07
C HIS A 502 36.72 20.22 -7.82
N ALA A 503 36.31 21.09 -6.90
CA ALA A 503 37.09 22.26 -6.53
C ALA A 503 38.44 21.87 -5.92
N GLU A 504 38.46 20.85 -5.07
CA GLU A 504 39.69 20.29 -4.50
C GLU A 504 40.59 19.66 -5.57
N ALA A 505 40.01 18.92 -6.52
CA ALA A 505 40.74 18.32 -7.63
C ALA A 505 41.40 19.37 -8.52
N LEU A 506 40.70 20.45 -8.87
CA LEU A 506 41.26 21.55 -9.65
C LEU A 506 42.41 22.26 -8.92
N GLU A 507 42.27 22.49 -7.61
CA GLU A 507 43.34 23.13 -6.84
C GLU A 507 44.58 22.23 -6.73
N ARG A 508 44.39 20.92 -6.54
CA ARG A 508 45.52 19.97 -6.55
C ARG A 508 46.19 19.91 -7.91
N GLN A 509 45.42 19.80 -8.99
CA GLN A 509 45.97 19.80 -10.35
C GLN A 509 46.72 21.11 -10.66
N ARG A 510 46.26 22.25 -10.13
CA ARG A 510 46.97 23.53 -10.21
C ARG A 510 48.30 23.47 -9.47
N LEU A 511 48.33 22.95 -8.25
CA LEU A 511 49.55 22.79 -7.45
C LEU A 511 50.54 21.82 -8.10
N ASP A 512 50.06 20.72 -8.69
CA ASP A 512 50.89 19.76 -9.41
C ASP A 512 51.51 20.36 -10.67
N ARG A 513 50.75 21.19 -11.41
CA ARG A 513 51.30 21.97 -12.54
C ARG A 513 52.35 22.96 -12.07
N VAL A 514 52.12 23.68 -10.98
CA VAL A 514 53.13 24.60 -10.41
C VAL A 514 54.39 23.84 -9.99
N ALA A 515 54.23 22.69 -9.33
CA ALA A 515 55.36 21.86 -8.93
C ALA A 515 56.14 21.30 -10.13
N SER A 516 55.43 20.85 -11.18
CA SER A 516 56.03 20.36 -12.43
C SER A 516 56.72 21.49 -13.20
N ASP A 517 56.12 22.68 -13.25
CA ASP A 517 56.70 23.87 -13.87
C ASP A 517 57.97 24.30 -13.12
N GLU A 518 57.95 24.33 -11.78
CA GLU A 518 59.13 24.61 -10.93
C GLU A 518 60.27 23.60 -11.19
N GLU A 519 59.95 22.31 -11.31
CA GLU A 519 60.90 21.25 -11.65
C GLU A 519 61.48 21.45 -13.07
N SER A 520 60.61 21.79 -14.04
CA SER A 520 61.00 21.99 -15.44
C SER A 520 61.87 23.23 -15.67
N ILE A 521 61.65 24.31 -14.89
CA ILE A 521 62.43 25.55 -14.94
C ILE A 521 63.81 25.36 -14.31
N GLY A 522 64.11 24.18 -13.76
CA GLY A 522 65.40 23.90 -13.15
C GLY A 522 65.61 24.71 -11.88
N ILE A 523 64.52 25.14 -11.22
CA ILE A 523 64.56 25.49 -9.80
C ILE A 523 64.76 24.16 -9.07
N ARG A 524 65.96 23.58 -9.22
CA ARG A 524 66.47 22.62 -8.26
C ARG A 524 66.36 23.34 -6.95
N ARG A 525 65.41 22.94 -6.10
CA ARG A 525 65.52 23.16 -4.66
C ARG A 525 66.97 22.86 -4.35
N SER A 526 67.72 23.91 -4.05
CA SER A 526 69.16 23.84 -3.84
C SER A 526 69.38 22.59 -3.02
N ALA A 527 70.11 21.61 -3.58
CA ALA A 527 70.41 20.39 -2.87
C ALA A 527 70.79 20.80 -1.45
N PRO A 528 70.17 20.24 -0.39
CA PRO A 528 70.45 20.67 0.97
C PRO A 528 71.96 20.73 1.11
N ILE A 529 72.45 21.94 1.41
CA ILE A 529 73.89 22.21 1.52
C ILE A 529 74.45 21.09 2.38
N ALA A 530 75.34 20.28 1.81
CA ALA A 530 75.97 19.18 2.51
C ALA A 530 76.57 19.77 3.80
N ILE A 531 76.00 19.43 4.94
CA ILE A 531 76.59 19.77 6.23
C ILE A 531 77.86 18.91 6.29
N PRO A 532 79.06 19.51 6.38
CA PRO A 532 80.27 18.74 6.55
C PRO A 532 80.17 17.99 7.88
N GLY A 533 80.00 16.65 7.83
CA GLY A 533 79.96 15.81 9.03
C GLY A 533 78.84 14.76 9.12
N SER A 534 78.02 14.53 8.10
CA SER A 534 77.11 13.38 8.09
C SER A 534 77.76 12.14 7.47
N ASP A 535 77.98 11.11 8.28
CA ASP A 535 78.56 9.81 7.93
C ASP A 535 77.88 9.16 6.69
N GLU A 536 78.71 8.73 5.73
CA GLU A 536 78.35 7.96 4.52
C GLU A 536 78.00 6.48 4.84
N ARG A 537 77.13 6.23 5.82
CA ARG A 537 76.65 4.87 6.12
C ARG A 537 75.14 4.81 6.34
N GLU A 538 74.35 5.34 5.41
CA GLU A 538 72.92 5.01 5.31
C GLU A 538 72.29 5.35 3.94
N GLN A 539 73.06 5.26 2.86
CA GLN A 539 72.55 5.38 1.49
C GLN A 539 72.75 4.07 0.71
N ASP A 540 72.03 3.01 1.09
CA ASP A 540 71.83 1.86 0.17
C ASP A 540 70.62 0.99 0.55
N SER A 541 69.44 1.60 0.70
CA SER A 541 68.18 0.86 0.86
C SER A 541 66.98 1.49 0.15
N PHE A 542 67.14 1.83 -1.12
CA PHE A 542 66.01 1.94 -2.05
C PHE A 542 66.36 1.27 -3.38
N ARG A 543 66.31 -0.07 -3.40
CA ARG A 543 66.13 -0.81 -4.64
C ARG A 543 64.63 -0.92 -4.94
N PRO A 544 64.12 -0.43 -6.08
CA PRO A 544 62.81 -0.81 -6.58
C PRO A 544 62.93 -2.21 -7.16
N GLY A 545 62.70 -3.22 -6.30
CA GLY A 545 62.90 -4.63 -6.64
C GLY A 545 61.75 -5.53 -6.17
N GLY A 546 60.53 -5.00 -6.07
CA GLY A 546 59.33 -5.82 -5.92
C GLY A 546 58.97 -6.44 -7.27
N LEU A 547 58.89 -7.78 -7.32
CA LEU A 547 58.57 -8.57 -8.51
C LEU A 547 57.40 -7.97 -9.29
N VAL A 548 57.68 -7.61 -10.56
CA VAL A 548 56.71 -7.16 -11.57
C VAL A 548 55.53 -8.14 -11.71
N GLU A 549 55.75 -9.42 -11.41
CA GLU A 549 54.71 -10.47 -11.41
C GLU A 549 53.59 -10.19 -10.38
N SER A 550 53.89 -9.65 -9.19
CA SER A 550 52.84 -9.36 -8.18
C SER A 550 51.97 -8.15 -8.53
N ASN A 551 52.49 -7.24 -9.35
CA ASN A 551 51.71 -6.11 -9.86
C ASN A 551 50.85 -6.54 -11.05
N MET A 552 51.36 -7.41 -11.93
CA MET A 552 50.58 -7.95 -13.05
C MET A 552 49.41 -8.83 -12.56
N ASP A 553 49.59 -9.61 -11.50
CA ASP A 553 48.51 -10.38 -10.89
C ASP A 553 47.44 -9.47 -10.25
N ARG A 554 47.86 -8.38 -9.59
CA ARG A 554 46.94 -7.35 -9.08
C ARG A 554 46.19 -6.63 -10.20
N TYR A 555 46.85 -6.29 -11.30
CA TYR A 555 46.21 -5.70 -12.47
C TYR A 555 45.25 -6.67 -13.15
N ALA A 556 45.59 -7.95 -13.24
CA ALA A 556 44.71 -8.98 -13.78
C ALA A 556 43.47 -9.19 -12.90
N GLU A 557 43.64 -9.20 -11.57
CA GLU A 557 42.52 -9.29 -10.63
C GLU A 557 41.63 -8.04 -10.70
N GLN A 558 42.22 -6.84 -10.78
CA GLN A 558 41.49 -5.59 -10.94
C GLN A 558 40.75 -5.53 -12.29
N PHE A 559 41.36 -6.04 -13.36
CA PHE A 559 40.75 -6.12 -14.69
C PHE A 559 39.57 -7.11 -14.72
N GLU A 560 39.69 -8.28 -14.08
CA GLU A 560 38.58 -9.22 -13.96
C GLU A 560 37.45 -8.69 -13.07
N ARG A 561 37.75 -7.94 -11.99
CA ARG A 561 36.73 -7.21 -11.21
C ARG A 561 36.02 -6.16 -12.07
N GLN A 562 36.76 -5.38 -12.87
CA GLN A 562 36.18 -4.41 -13.80
C GLN A 562 35.31 -5.08 -14.86
N LYS A 563 35.71 -6.25 -15.37
CA LYS A 563 34.94 -7.04 -16.33
C LYS A 563 33.67 -7.62 -15.72
N GLN A 564 33.72 -8.08 -14.47
CA GLN A 564 32.54 -8.51 -13.72
C GLN A 564 31.59 -7.33 -13.45
N GLN A 565 32.11 -6.18 -13.07
CA GLN A 565 31.32 -4.94 -12.92
C GLN A 565 30.73 -4.47 -14.24
N HIS A 566 31.47 -4.54 -15.35
CA HIS A 566 30.95 -4.27 -16.69
C HIS A 566 29.88 -5.26 -17.11
N HIS A 567 30.03 -6.54 -16.76
CA HIS A 567 29.02 -7.57 -17.07
C HIS A 567 27.76 -7.40 -16.23
N LEU A 568 27.89 -7.01 -14.96
CA LEU A 568 26.77 -6.62 -14.11
C LEU A 568 26.09 -5.34 -14.64
N ARG A 569 26.87 -4.31 -15.04
CA ARG A 569 26.36 -3.10 -15.70
C ARG A 569 25.67 -3.42 -17.02
N ALA A 570 26.22 -4.31 -17.85
CA ALA A 570 25.61 -4.70 -19.12
C ALA A 570 24.35 -5.55 -18.92
N LYS A 571 24.32 -6.43 -17.92
CA LYS A 571 23.11 -7.16 -17.53
C LYS A 571 22.05 -6.21 -16.95
N TYR A 572 22.48 -5.17 -16.25
CA TYR A 572 21.65 -4.09 -15.71
C TYR A 572 21.09 -3.18 -16.81
N TYR A 573 21.91 -2.72 -17.75
CA TYR A 573 21.49 -1.89 -18.89
C TYR A 573 20.59 -2.66 -19.87
N ASN A 574 20.89 -3.93 -20.14
CA ASN A 574 19.97 -4.79 -20.91
C ASN A 574 18.62 -5.00 -20.20
N LYS A 575 18.58 -5.01 -18.87
CA LYS A 575 17.32 -5.08 -18.12
C LYS A 575 16.54 -3.76 -18.16
N LEU A 576 17.24 -2.64 -18.33
CA LEU A 576 16.67 -1.30 -18.43
C LEU A 576 16.43 -0.81 -19.88
N GLY A 577 16.72 -1.64 -20.88
CA GLY A 577 16.58 -1.27 -22.30
C GLY A 577 17.55 -0.20 -22.79
N ILE A 578 18.73 -0.05 -22.17
CA ILE A 578 19.80 0.91 -22.53
C ILE A 578 20.95 0.21 -23.26
#